data_AF-A0A501QNB4-F1
#
_entry.id   AF-A0A501QNB4-F1
#
_cell.length_a   1.000
_cell.length_b   1.000
_cell.length_c   1.000
_cell.angle_alpha   90.00
_cell.angle_beta   90.00
_cell.angle_gamma   90.00
#
_symmetry.space_group_name_H-M   'P 1'
#
loop_
_entity.id
_entity.type
_entity.pdbx_description
1 polymer ?
#
loop_
_entity_poly.entity_id
_entity_poly.type
_entity_poly.pdbx_seq_one_letter_code
_entity_poly.pdbx_strand_id
1 'polypeptide(L)'
;MGHPKLKATREIKIDFHPSELDDTIVPEESKVKAKDYLTSKKLAEDDIMLMLDTKVIYGYDYLYKDKKLILPEVNPITIFYANAVMSYGRLEHYKKTLLTESSEAGKVGKVVNLNHSGTFFQLAVNSIINLQATLESFANRTIPKEYEFIDKFGKTIINPTVTHKLYNTIPKIKNIDFKQGKYKKYNKCIDSLIQLRNDIIHLKPAEKTNTGYKGIYRNLLDFDFQKAIASVKMFINFYEPDLIEECTCGQNFAFDTVLNQ
;
A
#
# COMPACT_ATOMS: atom_id res chain seq x y z
N MET A 1 8.37 15.51 0.15
CA MET A 1 7.59 14.60 -0.71
C MET A 1 6.15 14.79 -0.31
N GLY A 2 5.27 15.17 -1.25
CA GLY A 2 3.84 15.32 -0.94
C GLY A 2 3.21 14.00 -0.55
N HIS A 3 2.07 14.03 0.14
CA HIS A 3 1.34 12.78 0.40
C HIS A 3 0.83 12.18 -0.93
N PRO A 4 0.78 10.84 -1.07
CA PRO A 4 0.25 10.23 -2.29
C PRO A 4 -1.25 10.46 -2.44
N LYS A 5 -1.71 10.58 -3.68
CA LYS A 5 -3.12 10.65 -4.03
C LYS A 5 -3.74 9.24 -3.93
N LEU A 6 -4.80 9.10 -3.14
CA LEU A 6 -5.61 7.87 -3.13
C LEU A 6 -6.46 7.81 -4.40
N LYS A 7 -6.64 6.61 -4.94
CA LYS A 7 -7.42 6.37 -6.16
C LYS A 7 -8.50 5.33 -5.91
N ALA A 8 -9.59 5.38 -6.66
CA ALA A 8 -10.55 4.28 -6.66
C ALA A 8 -9.92 3.02 -7.28
N THR A 9 -10.47 1.84 -6.95
CA THR A 9 -10.05 0.56 -7.55
C THR A 9 -10.21 0.55 -9.06
N ARG A 10 -11.29 1.16 -9.54
CA ARG A 10 -11.57 1.36 -10.96
C ARG A 10 -12.32 2.67 -11.17
N GLU A 11 -11.96 3.37 -12.23
CA GLU A 11 -12.62 4.60 -12.68
C GLU A 11 -13.02 4.45 -14.14
N ILE A 12 -14.25 4.84 -14.46
CA ILE A 12 -14.79 4.90 -15.82
C ILE A 12 -15.11 6.37 -16.09
N LYS A 13 -14.44 6.98 -17.06
CA LYS A 13 -14.77 8.34 -17.48
C LYS A 13 -16.11 8.33 -18.22
N ILE A 14 -16.96 9.30 -17.91
CA ILE A 14 -18.22 9.54 -18.62
C ILE A 14 -18.16 10.92 -19.28
N ASP A 15 -18.85 11.05 -20.40
CA ASP A 15 -18.93 12.26 -21.23
C ASP A 15 -20.31 12.93 -21.15
N PHE A 16 -21.19 12.43 -20.29
CA PHE A 16 -22.51 13.00 -19.97
C PHE A 16 -22.60 13.33 -18.48
N HIS A 17 -23.46 14.29 -18.13
CA HIS A 17 -23.75 14.61 -16.74
C HIS A 17 -24.80 13.64 -16.18
N PRO A 18 -24.70 13.13 -14.94
CA PRO A 18 -25.62 12.15 -14.39
C PRO A 18 -27.11 12.54 -14.44
N SER A 19 -27.42 13.83 -14.35
CA SER A 19 -28.81 14.33 -14.47
C SER A 19 -29.42 14.12 -15.84
N GLU A 20 -28.62 13.89 -16.89
CA GLU A 20 -29.14 13.53 -18.23
C GLU A 20 -29.83 12.16 -18.22
N LEU A 21 -29.61 11.34 -17.17
CA LEU A 21 -30.28 10.06 -16.99
C LEU A 21 -31.67 10.18 -16.35
N ASP A 22 -32.03 11.34 -15.79
CA ASP A 22 -33.30 11.51 -15.07
C ASP A 22 -34.53 11.32 -15.99
N ASP A 23 -34.37 11.62 -17.28
CA ASP A 23 -35.40 11.49 -18.31
C ASP A 23 -35.39 10.12 -19.02
N THR A 24 -34.51 9.20 -18.61
CA THR A 24 -34.37 7.89 -19.28
C THR A 24 -35.44 6.90 -18.82
N ILE A 25 -35.88 6.04 -19.75
CA ILE A 25 -36.83 4.97 -19.45
C ILE A 25 -36.10 3.86 -18.67
N VAL A 26 -36.25 3.86 -17.35
CA VAL A 26 -35.75 2.78 -16.48
C VAL A 26 -36.69 1.57 -16.58
N PRO A 27 -36.19 0.35 -16.88
CA PRO A 27 -37.01 -0.86 -16.91
C PRO A 27 -37.71 -1.10 -15.56
N GLU A 28 -38.98 -1.56 -15.59
CA GLU A 28 -39.75 -1.80 -14.36
C GLU A 28 -39.08 -2.78 -13.40
N GLU A 29 -38.43 -3.82 -13.91
CA GLU A 29 -37.65 -4.78 -13.10
C GLU A 29 -36.54 -4.08 -12.30
N SER A 30 -35.89 -3.08 -12.89
CA SER A 30 -34.84 -2.29 -12.23
C SER A 30 -35.42 -1.40 -11.13
N LYS A 31 -36.63 -0.84 -11.33
CA LYS A 31 -37.33 -0.04 -10.32
C LYS A 31 -37.73 -0.89 -9.11
N VAL A 32 -38.22 -2.11 -9.34
CA VAL A 32 -38.55 -3.06 -8.27
C VAL A 32 -37.30 -3.43 -7.47
N LYS A 33 -36.21 -3.82 -8.16
CA LYS A 33 -34.93 -4.15 -7.52
C LYS A 33 -34.39 -2.99 -6.68
N ALA A 34 -34.46 -1.76 -7.20
CA ALA A 34 -34.03 -0.56 -6.47
C ALA A 34 -34.88 -0.32 -5.21
N LYS A 35 -36.21 -0.43 -5.31
CA LYS A 35 -37.11 -0.26 -4.16
C LYS A 35 -36.87 -1.31 -3.08
N ASP A 36 -36.71 -2.57 -3.47
CA ASP A 36 -36.41 -3.67 -2.55
C ASP A 36 -35.06 -3.46 -1.86
N TYR A 37 -34.04 -3.04 -2.61
CA TYR A 37 -32.75 -2.69 -2.05
C TYR A 37 -32.83 -1.53 -1.05
N LEU A 38 -33.54 -0.45 -1.37
CA LEU A 38 -33.64 0.75 -0.52
C LEU A 38 -34.43 0.50 0.77
N THR A 39 -35.42 -0.38 0.73
CA THR A 39 -36.26 -0.70 1.90
C THR A 39 -35.70 -1.84 2.76
N SER A 40 -34.82 -2.67 2.19
CA SER A 40 -34.18 -3.77 2.88
C SER A 40 -32.94 -3.35 3.67
N LYS A 41 -32.72 -4.01 4.81
CA LYS A 41 -31.44 -3.93 5.56
C LYS A 41 -30.34 -4.82 4.97
N LYS A 42 -30.64 -5.64 3.96
CA LYS A 42 -29.64 -6.48 3.27
C LYS A 42 -28.70 -5.60 2.44
N LEU A 43 -27.41 -5.96 2.50
CA LEU A 43 -26.37 -5.37 1.66
C LEU A 43 -26.41 -5.99 0.25
N ALA A 44 -25.85 -5.30 -0.73
CA ALA A 44 -25.80 -5.79 -2.10
C ALA A 44 -24.82 -6.96 -2.23
N GLU A 45 -25.19 -7.96 -3.05
CA GLU A 45 -24.26 -9.01 -3.51
C GLU A 45 -23.57 -8.61 -4.82
N ASP A 46 -24.20 -7.73 -5.60
CA ASP A 46 -23.69 -7.20 -6.86
C ASP A 46 -22.77 -5.98 -6.63
N ASP A 47 -21.93 -5.68 -7.62
CA ASP A 47 -21.10 -4.48 -7.63
C ASP A 47 -21.94 -3.21 -7.51
N ILE A 48 -21.53 -2.29 -6.62
CA ILE A 48 -22.13 -0.97 -6.50
C ILE A 48 -21.25 0.06 -7.24
N MET A 49 -21.90 0.88 -8.06
CA MET A 49 -21.25 1.97 -8.78
C MET A 49 -21.73 3.31 -8.23
N LEU A 50 -20.80 4.21 -7.93
CA LEU A 50 -21.09 5.61 -7.61
C LEU A 50 -20.86 6.44 -8.85
N MET A 51 -21.92 7.12 -9.29
CA MET A 51 -21.85 8.07 -10.38
C MET A 51 -21.50 9.45 -9.83
N LEU A 52 -20.40 10.01 -10.31
CA LEU A 52 -19.92 11.37 -10.04
C LEU A 52 -20.01 12.18 -11.33
N ASP A 53 -19.88 13.50 -11.22
CA ASP A 53 -20.09 14.46 -12.32
C ASP A 53 -19.38 14.10 -13.64
N THR A 54 -18.16 13.56 -13.57
CA THR A 54 -17.34 13.25 -14.76
C THR A 54 -16.86 11.81 -14.81
N LYS A 55 -17.25 10.97 -13.85
CA LYS A 55 -16.79 9.58 -13.80
C LYS A 55 -17.68 8.69 -12.94
N VAL A 56 -17.61 7.40 -13.20
CA VAL A 56 -18.16 6.35 -12.36
C VAL A 56 -17.02 5.65 -11.63
N ILE A 57 -17.20 5.39 -10.34
CA ILE A 57 -16.26 4.62 -9.52
C ILE A 57 -16.99 3.47 -8.84
N TYR A 58 -16.25 2.43 -8.46
CA TYR A 58 -16.81 1.32 -7.68
C TYR A 58 -16.89 1.69 -6.19
N GLY A 59 -17.83 1.06 -5.52
CA GLY A 59 -18.03 1.16 -4.09
C GLY A 59 -18.72 -0.05 -3.51
N TYR A 60 -19.05 0.07 -2.23
CA TYR A 60 -19.74 -0.96 -1.48
C TYR A 60 -20.70 -0.29 -0.50
N ASP A 61 -21.75 -1.01 -0.13
CA ASP A 61 -22.68 -0.53 0.87
C ASP A 61 -22.28 -0.96 2.29
N TYR A 62 -22.63 -0.10 3.24
CA TYR A 62 -22.39 -0.32 4.66
C TYR A 62 -23.58 0.17 5.46
N LEU A 63 -24.09 -0.68 6.36
CA LEU A 63 -25.20 -0.33 7.23
C LEU A 63 -24.68 0.35 8.50
N TYR A 64 -24.88 1.65 8.63
CA TYR A 64 -24.48 2.44 9.80
C TYR A 64 -25.68 3.16 10.41
N LYS A 65 -25.98 2.86 11.69
CA LYS A 65 -27.12 3.44 12.42
C LYS A 65 -28.44 3.32 11.64
N ASP A 66 -28.72 2.10 11.15
CA ASP A 66 -29.88 1.76 10.32
C ASP A 66 -29.99 2.52 8.99
N LYS A 67 -28.93 3.23 8.57
CA LYS A 67 -28.84 3.89 7.28
C LYS A 67 -27.84 3.16 6.40
N LYS A 68 -28.27 2.85 5.18
CA LYS A 68 -27.37 2.30 4.17
C LYS A 68 -26.56 3.45 3.57
N LEU A 69 -25.24 3.36 3.74
CA LEU A 69 -24.28 4.29 3.17
C LEU A 69 -23.57 3.61 2.01
N ILE A 70 -23.29 4.35 0.95
CA ILE A 70 -22.44 3.89 -0.15
C ILE A 70 -21.06 4.51 0.04
N LEU A 71 -20.05 3.68 0.18
CA LEU A 71 -18.66 4.09 0.38
C LEU A 71 -17.84 3.76 -0.87
N PRO A 72 -16.90 4.63 -1.27
CA PRO A 72 -16.03 4.36 -2.41
C PRO A 72 -15.04 3.24 -2.10
N GLU A 73 -14.78 2.40 -3.09
CA GLU A 73 -13.75 1.37 -3.01
C GLU A 73 -12.40 1.97 -3.41
N VAL A 74 -11.52 2.13 -2.42
CA VAL A 74 -10.19 2.74 -2.63
C VAL A 74 -9.17 1.66 -2.98
N ASN A 75 -8.33 1.94 -3.98
CA ASN A 75 -7.30 1.05 -4.46
C ASN A 75 -6.27 0.73 -3.36
N PRO A 76 -6.18 -0.52 -2.88
CA PRO A 76 -5.28 -0.89 -1.79
C PRO A 76 -3.81 -0.59 -2.06
N ILE A 77 -3.38 -0.61 -3.32
CA ILE A 77 -2.00 -0.27 -3.72
C ILE A 77 -1.69 1.17 -3.29
N THR A 78 -2.62 2.09 -3.52
CA THR A 78 -2.44 3.50 -3.15
C THR A 78 -2.55 3.71 -1.64
N ILE A 79 -3.37 2.92 -0.93
CA ILE A 79 -3.47 2.95 0.54
C ILE A 79 -2.14 2.54 1.18
N PHE A 80 -1.61 1.37 0.80
CA PHE A 80 -0.35 0.89 1.34
C PHE A 80 0.80 1.85 1.00
N TYR A 81 0.86 2.33 -0.24
CA TYR A 81 1.92 3.28 -0.61
C TYR A 81 1.82 4.58 0.19
N ALA A 82 0.61 5.13 0.37
CA ALA A 82 0.38 6.33 1.17
C ALA A 82 0.81 6.13 2.63
N ASN A 83 0.44 5.00 3.25
CA ASN A 83 0.84 4.69 4.63
C ASN A 83 2.36 4.63 4.80
N ALA A 84 3.07 4.09 3.81
CA ALA A 84 4.53 4.07 3.84
C ALA A 84 5.13 5.49 3.79
N VAL A 85 4.67 6.32 2.85
CA VAL A 85 5.15 7.70 2.70
C VAL A 85 4.84 8.53 3.95
N MET A 86 3.64 8.40 4.51
CA MET A 86 3.25 9.07 5.75
C MET A 86 4.09 8.64 6.94
N SER A 87 4.45 7.36 7.04
CA SER A 87 5.35 6.86 8.09
C SER A 87 6.76 7.43 7.94
N TYR A 88 7.26 7.48 6.70
CA TYR A 88 8.56 8.07 6.38
C TYR A 88 8.62 9.57 6.72
N GLY A 89 7.51 10.30 6.58
CA GLY A 89 7.43 11.75 6.83
C GLY A 89 7.96 12.20 8.20
N ARG A 90 7.86 11.35 9.24
CA ARG A 90 8.41 11.61 10.58
C ARG A 90 9.61 10.72 10.96
N LEU A 91 9.90 9.70 10.16
CA LEU A 91 10.93 8.71 10.47
C LEU A 91 12.31 9.34 10.65
N GLU A 92 12.71 10.25 9.75
CA GLU A 92 14.02 10.91 9.83
C GLU A 92 14.18 11.79 11.08
N HIS A 93 13.10 12.43 11.52
CA HIS A 93 13.10 13.19 12.76
C HIS A 93 13.37 12.30 13.98
N TYR A 94 12.66 11.17 14.09
CA TYR A 94 12.88 10.24 15.20
C TYR A 94 14.21 9.49 15.10
N LYS A 95 14.72 9.23 13.89
CA LYS A 95 16.07 8.70 13.67
C LYS A 95 17.12 9.66 14.24
N LYS A 96 17.05 10.94 13.88
CA LYS A 96 17.98 11.97 14.38
C LYS A 96 17.89 12.10 15.90
N THR A 97 16.66 12.11 16.45
CA THR A 97 16.43 12.19 17.90
C THR A 97 17.05 11.00 18.63
N LEU A 98 16.77 9.78 18.17
CA LEU A 98 17.34 8.55 18.71
C LEU A 98 18.88 8.58 18.72
N LEU A 99 19.52 8.98 17.62
CA LEU A 99 20.97 9.04 17.52
C LEU A 99 21.58 10.11 18.43
N THR A 100 20.89 11.24 18.61
CA THR A 100 21.35 12.36 19.45
C THR A 100 21.21 12.06 20.94
N GLU A 101 20.14 11.37 21.33
CA GLU A 101 19.88 10.97 22.72
C GLU A 101 20.67 9.74 23.15
N SER A 102 21.21 8.98 22.19
CA SER A 102 22.04 7.81 22.46
C SER A 102 23.35 8.17 23.15
N SER A 103 23.83 7.27 24.01
CA SER A 103 25.12 7.43 24.69
C SER A 103 26.27 6.89 23.84
N GLU A 104 27.41 7.57 23.87
CA GLU A 104 28.63 7.11 23.22
C GLU A 104 29.24 5.92 23.97
N ALA A 105 29.77 4.95 23.23
CA ALA A 105 30.42 3.79 23.82
C ALA A 105 31.61 4.21 24.70
N GLY A 106 31.71 3.61 25.89
CA GLY A 106 32.77 3.94 26.86
C GLY A 106 32.50 5.18 27.72
N LYS A 107 31.36 5.86 27.55
CA LYS A 107 30.91 6.95 28.45
C LYS A 107 29.78 6.48 29.37
N VAL A 108 29.59 7.17 30.49
CA VAL A 108 28.46 6.94 31.39
C VAL A 108 27.16 7.19 30.62
N GLY A 109 26.25 6.22 30.66
CA GLY A 109 24.99 6.29 29.94
C GLY A 109 24.07 7.40 30.46
N LYS A 110 23.28 7.98 29.55
CA LYS A 110 22.17 8.88 29.88
C LYS A 110 20.85 8.11 29.89
N VAL A 111 19.86 8.62 30.62
CA VAL A 111 18.48 8.14 30.51
C VAL A 111 17.98 8.45 29.10
N VAL A 112 17.60 7.42 28.35
CA VAL A 112 17.07 7.54 26.99
C VAL A 112 15.55 7.46 27.04
N ASN A 113 14.86 8.35 26.31
CA ASN A 113 13.42 8.24 26.15
C ASN A 113 13.10 7.06 25.22
N LEU A 114 12.64 5.95 25.80
CA LEU A 114 12.28 4.75 25.04
C LEU A 114 11.16 4.99 24.04
N ASN A 115 10.30 6.00 24.25
CA ASN A 115 9.24 6.35 23.30
C ASN A 115 9.83 6.85 21.98
N HIS A 116 10.90 7.66 22.01
CA HIS A 116 11.53 8.14 20.78
C HIS A 116 12.13 6.99 19.96
N SER A 117 12.79 6.05 20.65
CA SER A 117 13.31 4.83 20.02
C SER A 117 12.18 3.95 19.47
N GLY A 118 11.13 3.72 20.27
CA GLY A 118 9.96 2.96 19.89
C GLY A 118 9.25 3.55 18.67
N THR A 119 9.03 4.87 18.65
CA THR A 119 8.39 5.56 17.52
C THR A 119 9.21 5.44 16.25
N PHE A 120 10.55 5.59 16.31
CA PHE A 120 11.40 5.33 15.14
C PHE A 120 11.17 3.93 14.58
N PHE A 121 11.28 2.89 15.41
CA PHE A 121 11.13 1.51 14.94
C PHE A 121 9.71 1.19 14.47
N GLN A 122 8.67 1.74 15.09
CA GLN A 122 7.29 1.60 14.64
C GLN A 122 7.10 2.21 13.24
N LEU A 123 7.55 3.45 13.03
CA LEU A 123 7.47 4.12 11.73
C LEU A 123 8.29 3.39 10.66
N ALA A 124 9.49 2.93 11.01
CA ALA A 124 10.36 2.18 10.12
C ALA A 124 9.72 0.86 9.67
N VAL A 125 9.25 0.04 10.63
CA VAL A 125 8.58 -1.23 10.33
C VAL A 125 7.31 -1.01 9.52
N ASN A 126 6.49 -0.02 9.87
CA ASN A 126 5.29 0.34 9.11
C ASN A 126 5.64 0.74 7.67
N SER A 127 6.68 1.54 7.46
CA SER A 127 7.12 1.90 6.12
C SER A 127 7.56 0.68 5.31
N ILE A 128 8.35 -0.23 5.88
CA ILE A 128 8.83 -1.44 5.21
C ILE A 128 7.66 -2.37 4.83
N ILE A 129 6.79 -2.68 5.78
CA ILE A 129 5.66 -3.60 5.57
C ILE A 129 4.72 -3.03 4.50
N ASN A 130 4.37 -1.76 4.59
CA ASN A 130 3.44 -1.14 3.65
C ASN A 130 4.04 -1.00 2.23
N LEU A 131 5.34 -0.72 2.09
CA LEU A 131 5.97 -0.73 0.75
C LEU A 131 5.95 -2.12 0.11
N GLN A 132 6.20 -3.17 0.89
CA GLN A 132 6.10 -4.53 0.37
C GLN A 132 4.64 -4.91 0.06
N ALA A 133 3.69 -4.54 0.93
CA ALA A 133 2.27 -4.77 0.70
C ALA A 133 1.76 -4.05 -0.56
N THR A 134 2.32 -2.87 -0.88
CA THR A 134 2.08 -2.16 -2.14
C THR A 134 2.44 -3.04 -3.35
N LEU A 135 3.65 -3.63 -3.34
CA LEU A 135 4.13 -4.50 -4.42
C LEU A 135 3.29 -5.78 -4.53
N GLU A 136 2.95 -6.40 -3.40
CA GLU A 136 2.17 -7.63 -3.38
C GLU A 136 0.72 -7.41 -3.79
N SER A 137 0.08 -6.32 -3.34
CA SER A 137 -1.25 -5.92 -3.78
C SER A 137 -1.26 -5.64 -5.29
N PHE A 138 -0.24 -4.95 -5.80
CA PHE A 138 -0.09 -4.71 -7.23
C PHE A 138 0.05 -6.01 -8.02
N ALA A 139 0.89 -6.93 -7.55
CA ALA A 139 1.05 -8.23 -8.17
C ALA A 139 -0.25 -9.03 -8.18
N ASN A 140 -0.95 -9.09 -7.04
CA ASN A 140 -2.21 -9.83 -6.91
C ASN A 140 -3.32 -9.25 -7.79
N ARG A 141 -3.38 -7.93 -7.96
CA ARG A 141 -4.33 -7.29 -8.89
C ARG A 141 -3.96 -7.51 -10.35
N THR A 142 -2.66 -7.52 -10.66
CA THR A 142 -2.15 -7.63 -12.04
C THR A 142 -2.26 -9.06 -12.58
N ILE A 143 -2.09 -10.06 -11.72
CA ILE A 143 -2.04 -11.46 -12.12
C ILE A 143 -3.48 -12.01 -12.15
N PRO A 144 -3.96 -12.55 -13.30
CA PRO A 144 -5.28 -13.16 -13.38
C PRO A 144 -5.43 -14.29 -12.35
N LYS A 145 -6.65 -14.45 -11.82
CA LYS A 145 -6.95 -15.48 -10.81
C LYS A 145 -6.64 -16.89 -11.31
N GLU A 146 -6.89 -17.15 -12.59
CA GLU A 146 -6.64 -18.45 -13.24
C GLU A 146 -5.20 -18.60 -13.77
N TYR A 147 -4.28 -17.69 -13.42
CA TYR A 147 -2.90 -17.78 -13.88
C TYR A 147 -2.16 -18.93 -13.19
N GLU A 148 -1.70 -19.90 -13.98
CA GLU A 148 -0.87 -20.99 -13.48
C GLU A 148 0.60 -20.54 -13.34
N PHE A 149 1.11 -20.60 -12.11
CA PHE A 149 2.51 -20.35 -11.84
C PHE A 149 3.31 -21.61 -12.12
N ILE A 150 4.29 -21.52 -13.03
CA ILE A 150 5.12 -22.66 -13.43
C ILE A 150 6.58 -22.33 -13.14
N ASP A 151 7.30 -23.29 -12.55
CA ASP A 151 8.74 -23.19 -12.32
C ASP A 151 9.56 -23.47 -13.60
N LYS A 152 10.89 -23.41 -13.48
CA LYS A 152 11.81 -23.67 -14.60
C LYS A 152 11.78 -25.12 -15.11
N PHE A 153 11.16 -26.04 -14.38
CA PHE A 153 11.05 -27.45 -14.69
C PHE A 153 9.65 -27.85 -15.18
N GLY A 154 8.73 -26.89 -15.35
CA GLY A 154 7.36 -27.18 -15.76
C GLY A 154 6.42 -27.57 -14.62
N LYS A 155 6.85 -27.44 -13.36
CA LYS A 155 6.02 -27.79 -12.20
C LYS A 155 5.20 -26.60 -11.70
N THR A 156 3.94 -26.85 -11.37
CA THR A 156 3.04 -25.86 -10.76
C THR A 156 3.53 -25.42 -9.39
N ILE A 157 3.58 -24.09 -9.19
CA ILE A 157 3.90 -23.44 -7.92
C ILE A 157 2.59 -23.01 -7.25
N ILE A 158 2.25 -23.65 -6.14
CA ILE A 158 1.01 -23.36 -5.40
C ILE A 158 1.07 -21.97 -4.74
N ASN A 159 2.21 -21.65 -4.11
CA ASN A 159 2.42 -20.42 -3.35
C ASN A 159 3.64 -19.65 -3.88
N PRO A 160 3.49 -18.89 -4.97
CA PRO A 160 4.59 -18.12 -5.54
C PRO A 160 4.99 -16.98 -4.60
N THR A 161 6.30 -16.81 -4.41
CA THR A 161 6.84 -15.69 -3.63
C THR A 161 6.57 -14.36 -4.31
N VAL A 162 6.58 -13.28 -3.54
CA VAL A 162 6.47 -11.90 -4.08
C VAL A 162 7.51 -11.67 -5.18
N THR A 163 8.77 -12.05 -4.93
CA THR A 163 9.85 -11.97 -5.91
C THR A 163 9.52 -12.72 -7.22
N HIS A 164 8.95 -13.92 -7.14
CA HIS A 164 8.54 -14.67 -8.33
C HIS A 164 7.43 -13.94 -9.10
N LYS A 165 6.41 -13.44 -8.39
CA LYS A 165 5.33 -12.66 -9.00
C LYS A 165 5.86 -11.42 -9.72
N LEU A 166 6.71 -10.63 -9.05
CA LEU A 166 7.22 -9.36 -9.58
C LEU A 166 8.14 -9.53 -10.79
N TYR A 167 8.99 -10.55 -10.78
CA TYR A 167 10.09 -10.65 -11.74
C TYR A 167 9.96 -11.76 -12.78
N ASN A 168 9.05 -12.70 -12.58
CA ASN A 168 8.85 -13.80 -13.51
C ASN A 168 7.45 -13.72 -14.11
N THR A 169 6.44 -13.45 -13.28
CA THR A 169 5.04 -13.49 -13.71
C THR A 169 4.58 -12.19 -14.38
N ILE A 170 4.70 -11.06 -13.68
CA ILE A 170 4.27 -9.75 -14.22
C ILE A 170 4.93 -9.42 -15.56
N PRO A 171 6.25 -9.61 -15.75
CA PRO A 171 6.89 -9.30 -17.03
C PRO A 171 6.32 -10.12 -18.19
N LYS A 172 5.97 -11.39 -17.95
CA LYS A 172 5.33 -12.26 -18.97
C LYS A 172 3.93 -11.78 -19.31
N ILE A 173 3.13 -11.41 -18.30
CA ILE A 173 1.76 -10.93 -18.49
C ILE A 173 1.74 -9.59 -19.22
N LYS A 174 2.65 -8.68 -18.86
CA LYS A 174 2.71 -7.31 -19.41
C LYS A 174 3.57 -7.20 -20.67
N ASN A 175 4.29 -8.26 -21.03
CA ASN A 175 5.24 -8.32 -22.16
C ASN A 175 6.31 -7.20 -22.14
N ILE A 176 6.67 -6.72 -20.94
CA ILE A 176 7.73 -5.73 -20.71
C ILE A 176 8.46 -6.07 -19.41
N ASP A 177 9.77 -5.82 -19.34
CA ASP A 177 10.59 -6.23 -18.19
C ASP A 177 11.27 -5.06 -17.50
N PHE A 178 10.94 -4.85 -16.23
CA PHE A 178 11.57 -3.87 -15.36
C PHE A 178 13.00 -4.26 -14.95
N LYS A 179 13.45 -5.50 -15.17
CA LYS A 179 14.84 -5.92 -14.86
C LYS A 179 15.89 -5.43 -15.85
N GLN A 180 15.49 -4.80 -16.96
CA GLN A 180 16.41 -4.24 -17.94
C GLN A 180 17.41 -3.26 -17.31
N GLY A 181 18.62 -3.18 -17.89
CA GLY A 181 19.80 -2.55 -17.27
C GLY A 181 19.59 -1.15 -16.65
N LYS A 182 18.73 -0.32 -17.25
CA LYS A 182 18.41 1.03 -16.75
C LYS A 182 17.76 1.06 -15.36
N TYR A 183 17.12 -0.03 -14.93
CA TYR A 183 16.38 -0.10 -13.66
C TYR A 183 17.04 -1.00 -12.61
N LYS A 184 18.22 -1.55 -12.89
CA LYS A 184 18.95 -2.45 -11.98
C LYS A 184 19.08 -1.91 -10.54
N LYS A 185 19.28 -0.59 -10.41
CA LYS A 185 19.39 0.08 -9.09
C LYS A 185 18.08 0.05 -8.28
N TYR A 186 16.92 0.12 -8.94
CA TYR A 186 15.61 0.08 -8.30
C TYR A 186 15.26 -1.35 -7.88
N ASN A 187 15.55 -2.35 -8.74
CA ASN A 187 15.38 -3.77 -8.41
C ASN A 187 16.17 -4.17 -7.16
N LYS A 188 17.45 -3.78 -7.07
CA LYS A 188 18.25 -4.03 -5.86
C LYS A 188 17.62 -3.45 -4.60
N CYS A 189 17.02 -2.28 -4.70
CA CYS A 189 16.36 -1.64 -3.56
C CYS A 189 15.09 -2.36 -3.16
N ILE A 190 14.29 -2.82 -4.14
CA ILE A 190 13.11 -3.67 -3.91
C ILE A 190 13.50 -5.01 -3.30
N ASP A 191 14.60 -5.62 -3.74
CA ASP A 191 15.12 -6.87 -3.17
C ASP A 191 15.51 -6.68 -1.71
N SER A 192 16.25 -5.61 -1.38
CA SER A 192 16.60 -5.26 0.00
C SER A 192 15.36 -4.99 0.86
N LEU A 193 14.33 -4.33 0.30
CA LEU A 193 13.05 -4.10 0.97
C LEU A 193 12.34 -5.42 1.32
N ILE A 194 12.21 -6.32 0.35
CA ILE A 194 11.55 -7.63 0.54
C ILE A 194 12.32 -8.45 1.57
N GLN A 195 13.65 -8.47 1.49
CA GLN A 195 14.49 -9.18 2.45
C GLN A 195 14.29 -8.62 3.87
N LEU A 196 14.37 -7.29 4.04
CA LEU A 196 14.21 -6.67 5.35
C LEU A 196 12.82 -6.91 5.95
N ARG A 197 11.76 -6.86 5.13
CA ARG A 197 10.41 -7.24 5.56
C ARG A 197 10.35 -8.68 6.06
N ASN A 198 10.96 -9.61 5.31
CA ASN A 198 11.03 -11.01 5.71
C ASN A 198 11.82 -11.19 7.01
N ASP A 199 12.91 -10.47 7.20
CA ASP A 199 13.68 -10.56 8.44
C ASP A 199 12.84 -10.07 9.63
N ILE A 200 12.10 -8.95 9.48
CA ILE A 200 11.24 -8.37 10.53
C ILE A 200 10.14 -9.35 10.98
N ILE A 201 9.40 -9.95 10.06
CA ILE A 201 8.25 -10.82 10.41
C ILE A 201 8.70 -12.16 11.01
N HIS A 202 9.91 -12.63 10.68
CA HIS A 202 10.45 -13.89 11.18
C HIS A 202 11.34 -13.70 12.41
N LEU A 203 11.30 -12.52 13.03
CA LEU A 203 12.00 -12.24 14.28
C LEU A 203 11.63 -13.26 15.35
N LYS A 204 12.64 -13.95 15.87
CA LYS A 204 12.53 -14.83 17.04
C LYS A 204 13.51 -14.35 18.12
N PRO A 205 13.10 -14.34 19.40
CA PRO A 205 14.04 -14.12 20.49
C PRO A 205 15.09 -15.23 20.47
N ALA A 206 16.35 -14.90 20.78
CA ALA A 206 17.36 -15.92 21.00
C ALA A 206 17.27 -16.39 22.46
N GLU A 207 17.23 -17.72 22.68
CA GLU A 207 16.91 -18.34 23.97
C GLU A 207 17.81 -17.91 25.14
N LYS A 208 19.03 -17.42 24.87
CA LYS A 208 20.01 -17.03 25.89
C LYS A 208 20.33 -15.54 25.93
N THR A 209 19.92 -14.74 24.94
CA THR A 209 20.25 -13.30 24.87
C THR A 209 19.22 -12.52 24.04
N ASN A 210 19.05 -11.22 24.29
CA ASN A 210 18.22 -10.34 23.44
C ASN A 210 18.88 -9.95 22.11
N THR A 211 19.89 -10.70 21.62
CA THR A 211 20.69 -10.30 20.46
C THR A 211 19.99 -10.47 19.12
N GLY A 212 18.93 -11.29 19.04
CA GLY A 212 18.18 -11.55 17.80
C GLY A 212 17.63 -10.29 17.14
N TYR A 213 17.31 -9.26 17.92
CA TYR A 213 16.75 -8.00 17.42
C TYR A 213 17.80 -7.01 16.92
N LYS A 214 19.06 -7.11 17.39
CA LYS A 214 20.10 -6.10 17.15
C LYS A 214 20.44 -5.94 15.67
N GLY A 215 20.52 -7.06 14.94
CA GLY A 215 20.83 -7.05 13.51
C GLY A 215 19.77 -6.29 12.72
N ILE A 216 18.50 -6.58 12.99
CA ILE A 216 17.38 -5.93 12.30
C ILE A 216 17.30 -4.45 12.65
N TYR A 217 17.51 -4.07 13.91
CA TYR A 217 17.46 -2.67 14.31
C TYR A 217 18.56 -1.85 13.64
N ARG A 218 19.77 -2.41 13.46
CA ARG A 218 20.84 -1.78 12.68
C ARG A 218 20.45 -1.68 11.21
N ASN A 219 19.94 -2.76 10.62
CA ASN A 219 19.47 -2.75 9.24
C ASN A 219 18.39 -1.68 9.01
N LEU A 220 17.47 -1.48 9.95
CA LEU A 220 16.45 -0.43 9.89
C LEU A 220 17.05 0.98 9.99
N LEU A 221 18.08 1.19 10.81
CA LEU A 221 18.79 2.47 10.89
C LEU A 221 19.54 2.78 9.58
N ASP A 222 20.11 1.77 8.93
CA ASP A 222 20.92 1.93 7.72
C ASP A 222 20.10 1.89 6.42
N PHE A 223 18.82 1.52 6.49
CA PHE A 223 17.97 1.37 5.31
C PHE A 223 17.65 2.72 4.65
N ASP A 224 17.78 2.77 3.33
CA ASP A 224 17.46 3.95 2.51
C ASP A 224 15.98 3.96 2.13
N PHE A 225 15.14 4.45 3.05
CA PHE A 225 13.69 4.52 2.88
C PHE A 225 13.28 5.37 1.68
N GLN A 226 13.92 6.51 1.47
CA GLN A 226 13.59 7.41 0.36
C GLN A 226 13.78 6.71 -0.99
N LYS A 227 14.92 6.01 -1.15
CA LYS A 227 15.19 5.25 -2.36
C LYS A 227 14.24 4.07 -2.52
N ALA A 228 13.83 3.40 -1.43
CA ALA A 228 12.85 2.32 -1.49
C ALA A 228 11.48 2.82 -1.95
N ILE A 229 10.99 3.93 -1.37
CA ILE A 229 9.74 4.60 -1.77
C ILE A 229 9.76 4.97 -3.25
N ALA A 230 10.87 5.56 -3.72
CA ALA A 230 11.05 5.92 -5.12
C ALA A 230 11.12 4.68 -6.04
N SER A 231 11.80 3.62 -5.60
CA SER A 231 11.93 2.37 -6.36
C SER A 231 10.59 1.67 -6.54
N VAL A 232 9.78 1.60 -5.49
CA VAL A 232 8.42 1.02 -5.56
C VAL A 232 7.53 1.84 -6.49
N LYS A 233 7.50 3.17 -6.36
CA LYS A 233 6.75 4.04 -7.29
C LYS A 233 7.19 3.83 -8.73
N MET A 234 8.49 3.77 -8.98
CA MET A 234 9.06 3.55 -10.31
C MET A 234 8.65 2.20 -10.89
N PHE A 235 8.70 1.13 -10.08
CA PHE A 235 8.26 -0.21 -10.50
C PHE A 235 6.79 -0.23 -10.87
N ILE A 236 5.94 0.30 -9.98
CA ILE A 236 4.48 0.31 -10.18
C ILE A 236 4.11 1.12 -11.43
N ASN A 237 4.62 2.36 -11.53
CA ASN A 237 4.29 3.25 -12.65
C ASN A 237 4.92 2.81 -13.98
N PHE A 238 5.94 1.94 -13.96
CA PHE A 238 6.46 1.33 -15.18
C PHE A 238 5.44 0.38 -15.83
N TYR A 239 4.67 -0.35 -15.00
CA TYR A 239 3.67 -1.31 -15.49
C TYR A 239 2.25 -0.75 -15.57
N GLU A 240 1.96 0.30 -14.80
CA GLU A 240 0.69 1.03 -14.81
C GLU A 240 0.96 2.52 -14.63
N PRO A 241 1.16 3.26 -15.74
CA PRO A 241 1.44 4.68 -15.69
C PRO A 241 0.45 5.44 -14.81
N ASP A 242 0.99 6.40 -14.08
CA ASP A 242 0.24 7.31 -13.21
C ASP A 242 -0.53 6.62 -12.08
N LEU A 243 -0.34 5.33 -11.77
CA LEU A 243 -1.06 4.72 -10.64
C LEU A 243 -0.70 5.38 -9.30
N ILE A 244 0.59 5.63 -9.08
CA ILE A 244 1.10 6.36 -7.90
C ILE A 244 1.46 7.79 -8.31
N GLU A 245 0.68 8.74 -7.79
CA GLU A 245 0.85 10.18 -8.00
C GLU A 245 0.92 10.92 -6.67
N GLU A 246 1.59 12.07 -6.66
CA GLU A 246 1.53 12.99 -5.52
C GLU A 246 0.21 13.77 -5.55
N CYS A 247 -0.34 14.04 -4.37
CA CYS A 247 -1.53 14.87 -4.27
C CYS A 247 -1.19 16.34 -4.55
N THR A 248 -2.06 17.02 -5.30
CA THR A 248 -1.87 18.42 -5.71
C THR A 248 -2.33 19.42 -4.65
N CYS A 249 -2.88 18.98 -3.51
CA CYS A 249 -3.39 19.88 -2.46
C CYS A 249 -2.29 20.65 -1.71
N GLY A 250 -1.01 20.31 -1.92
CA GLY A 250 0.13 20.93 -1.26
C GLY A 250 0.27 20.61 0.23
N GLN A 251 -0.62 19.80 0.80
CA GLN A 251 -0.55 19.37 2.18
C GLN A 251 0.45 18.22 2.33
N ASN A 252 1.16 18.16 3.47
CA ASN A 252 1.98 17.02 3.84
C ASN A 252 1.28 16.34 5.01
N PHE A 253 0.72 15.15 4.78
CA PHE A 253 0.22 14.31 5.86
C PHE A 253 1.35 13.44 6.38
N ALA A 254 1.54 13.47 7.70
CA ALA A 254 2.27 12.46 8.44
C ALA A 254 1.34 11.89 9.51
N PHE A 255 1.68 10.72 10.06
CA PHE A 255 0.96 10.23 11.23
C PHE A 255 1.23 11.14 12.42
N ASP A 256 0.28 12.02 12.69
CA ASP A 256 0.24 12.81 13.90
C ASP A 256 -0.54 12.00 14.93
N THR A 257 0.02 11.83 16.13
CA THR A 257 -0.85 11.59 17.27
C THR A 257 -1.72 12.82 17.37
N VAL A 258 -3.02 12.67 17.08
CA VAL A 258 -4.02 13.64 17.50
C VAL A 258 -3.80 13.81 18.99
N LEU A 259 -3.12 14.89 19.39
CA LEU A 259 -3.20 15.38 20.75
C LEU A 259 -4.64 15.87 20.83
N ASN A 260 -5.53 14.98 21.27
CA ASN A 260 -6.89 15.33 21.54
C ASN A 260 -6.86 16.54 22.50
N GLN A 261 -7.58 17.55 22.07
CA GLN A 261 -8.01 18.72 22.84
C GLN A 261 -8.66 18.28 24.15
#